data_AF-A0A6L7KPR4-F1
#
_entry.id   AF-A0A6L7KPR4-F1
#
_cell.length_a   1.000
_cell.length_b   1.000
_cell.length_c   1.000
_cell.angle_alpha   90.00
_cell.angle_beta   90.00
_cell.angle_gamma   90.00
#
_symmetry.space_group_name_H-M   'P 1'
#
loop_
_entity.id
_entity.type
_entity.pdbx_description
1 polymer ?
#
loop_
_entity_poly.entity_id
_entity_poly.type
_entity_poly.pdbx_seq_one_letter_code
_entity_poly.pdbx_strand_id
1 'polypeptide(L)'
;ALDALGVDVDSLDFEVSYGRTTLEYYDGFVFGFFAGQRPDFPPVASGGRYDALSRAIGGAGGRPAVGGVLRPGLMLSLGNES
;
A
#
# COMPACT_ATOMS: atom_id res chain seq x y z
N ALA A 1 5.18 -15.32 -9.61
CA ALA A 1 3.85 -14.65 -9.69
C ALA A 1 3.93 -13.18 -10.08
N LEU A 2 4.74 -12.33 -9.43
CA LEU A 2 4.92 -10.91 -9.82
C LEU A 2 5.99 -10.72 -10.91
N ASP A 3 7.07 -11.49 -10.83
CA ASP A 3 8.08 -11.69 -11.88
C ASP A 3 7.45 -12.08 -13.24
N ALA A 4 6.46 -12.99 -13.22
CA ALA A 4 5.70 -13.41 -14.39
C ALA A 4 4.85 -12.27 -14.99
N LEU A 5 4.61 -11.20 -14.23
CA LEU A 5 3.94 -9.97 -14.68
C LEU A 5 4.95 -8.87 -15.06
N GLY A 6 6.25 -9.17 -15.11
CA GLY A 6 7.30 -8.24 -15.46
C GLY A 6 7.68 -7.26 -14.35
N VAL A 7 7.28 -7.54 -13.10
CA VAL A 7 7.72 -6.75 -11.94
C VAL A 7 9.11 -7.24 -11.52
N ASP A 8 10.07 -6.32 -11.43
CA ASP A 8 11.39 -6.60 -10.87
C ASP A 8 11.27 -6.76 -9.34
N VAL A 9 11.04 -8.00 -8.91
CA VAL A 9 10.87 -8.35 -7.50
C VAL A 9 12.15 -8.24 -6.69
N ASP A 10 13.32 -8.31 -7.32
CA ASP A 10 14.62 -8.22 -6.63
C ASP A 10 14.92 -6.78 -6.22
N SER A 11 14.32 -5.81 -6.91
CA SER A 11 14.41 -4.38 -6.58
C SER A 11 13.37 -3.90 -5.55
N LEU A 12 12.46 -4.76 -5.09
CA LEU A 12 11.43 -4.37 -4.14
C LEU A 12 11.98 -4.33 -2.71
N ASP A 13 11.87 -3.17 -2.07
CA ASP A 13 12.16 -3.01 -0.66
C ASP A 13 11.18 -3.83 0.19
N PHE A 14 11.73 -4.67 1.08
CA PHE A 14 10.97 -5.42 2.09
C PHE A 14 11.41 -4.99 3.48
N GLU A 15 10.45 -4.51 4.27
CA GLU A 15 10.70 -4.09 5.65
C GLU A 15 9.70 -4.74 6.61
N VAL A 16 10.19 -5.50 7.58
CA VAL A 16 9.38 -6.23 8.58
C VAL A 16 8.59 -5.27 9.48
N SER A 17 9.11 -4.06 9.71
CA SER A 17 8.48 -3.01 10.49
C SER A 17 7.52 -2.12 9.71
N TYR A 18 7.42 -2.29 8.39
CA TYR A 18 6.58 -1.46 7.55
C TYR A 18 5.12 -1.50 8.03
N GLY A 19 4.53 -0.35 8.33
CA GLY A 19 3.15 -0.23 8.79
C GLY A 19 2.91 -0.37 10.30
N ARG A 20 3.93 -0.64 11.13
CA ARG A 20 3.74 -0.79 12.59
C ARG A 20 3.28 0.47 13.33
N THR A 21 3.35 1.65 12.72
CA THR A 21 3.02 2.94 13.37
C THR A 21 1.90 3.74 12.69
N THR A 22 1.38 3.30 11.55
CA THR A 22 0.43 4.11 10.74
C THR A 22 -0.72 3.33 10.11
N LEU A 23 -0.75 2.00 10.27
CA LEU A 23 -1.56 1.08 9.46
C LEU A 23 -2.33 0.06 10.33
N GLU A 24 -2.76 0.48 11.52
CA GLU A 24 -3.27 -0.41 12.59
C GLU A 24 -4.52 -1.23 12.25
N TYR A 25 -5.21 -0.95 11.14
CA TYR A 25 -6.37 -1.74 10.69
C TYR A 25 -6.03 -2.83 9.66
N TYR A 26 -4.78 -2.90 9.18
CA TYR A 26 -4.34 -3.99 8.31
C TYR A 26 -3.84 -5.17 9.16
N ASP A 27 -4.31 -6.37 8.82
CA ASP A 27 -4.06 -7.61 9.56
C ASP A 27 -3.30 -8.66 8.73
N GLY A 28 -2.73 -8.24 7.61
CA GLY A 28 -1.91 -9.06 6.73
C GLY A 28 -0.87 -8.24 5.97
N PHE A 29 -0.62 -8.62 4.72
CA PHE A 29 0.30 -7.91 3.85
C PHE A 29 -0.09 -6.43 3.69
N VAL A 30 0.91 -5.55 3.73
CA VAL A 30 0.81 -4.12 3.49
C VAL A 30 1.82 -3.71 2.42
N PHE A 31 1.52 -2.65 1.67
CA PHE A 31 2.39 -2.11 0.63
C PHE A 31 2.38 -0.59 0.62
N GLY A 32 3.42 -0.01 0.05
CA GLY A 32 3.53 1.42 -0.25
C GLY A 32 4.29 1.66 -1.55
N PHE A 33 3.90 2.71 -2.26
CA PHE A 33 4.61 3.24 -3.41
C PHE A 33 5.18 4.60 -3.03
N PHE A 34 6.46 4.80 -3.33
CA PHE A 34 7.22 5.98 -2.94
C PHE A 34 7.75 6.69 -4.18
N ALA A 35 7.89 8.01 -4.09
CA ALA A 35 8.53 8.80 -5.12
C ALA A 35 10.05 8.70 -4.95
N GLY A 36 10.72 7.85 -5.73
CA GLY A 36 12.16 7.60 -5.58
C GLY A 36 13.03 8.86 -5.67
N GLN A 37 12.63 9.86 -6.47
CA GLN A 37 13.34 11.14 -6.61
C GLN A 37 12.94 12.19 -5.55
N ARG A 38 11.92 11.90 -4.73
CA ARG A 38 11.36 12.81 -3.71
C ARG A 38 11.16 12.05 -2.40
N PRO A 39 12.24 11.64 -1.72
CA PRO A 39 12.16 10.91 -0.45
C PRO A 39 11.54 11.75 0.68
N ASP A 40 11.43 13.07 0.50
CA ASP A 40 10.73 13.99 1.39
C ASP A 40 9.20 13.85 1.31
N PHE A 41 8.66 13.21 0.26
CA PHE A 41 7.23 13.02 0.11
C PHE A 41 6.72 11.80 0.90
N PRO A 42 5.48 11.87 1.43
CA PRO A 42 4.83 10.67 1.94
C PRO A 42 4.55 9.69 0.78
N PRO A 43 4.23 8.41 1.07
CA PRO A 43 3.89 7.44 0.03
C PRO A 43 2.80 7.97 -0.92
N VAL A 44 3.00 7.86 -2.23
CA VAL A 44 2.03 8.28 -3.26
C VAL A 44 0.83 7.33 -3.32
N ALA A 45 1.03 6.09 -2.92
CA ALA A 45 -0.01 5.11 -2.67
C ALA A 45 0.37 4.20 -1.51
N SER A 46 -0.62 3.70 -0.77
CA SER A 46 -0.41 2.67 0.24
C SER A 46 -1.66 1.83 0.42
N GLY A 47 -1.49 0.62 0.93
CA GLY A 47 -2.61 -0.28 1.12
C GLY A 47 -2.24 -1.57 1.84
N GLY A 48 -3.19 -2.48 1.93
CA GLY A 48 -2.99 -3.78 2.56
C GLY A 48 -4.26 -4.61 2.69
N ARG A 49 -4.11 -5.75 3.36
CA ARG A 49 -5.21 -6.67 3.72
C ARG A 49 -5.83 -6.28 5.07
N TYR A 50 -7.17 -6.21 5.13
CA TYR A 50 -7.94 -5.75 6.30
C TYR A 50 -9.16 -6.65 6.57
N ASP A 51 -8.90 -7.93 6.82
CA ASP A 51 -9.97 -8.92 6.98
C ASP A 51 -10.73 -8.70 8.30
N ALA A 52 -10.04 -8.32 9.37
CA ALA A 52 -10.60 -8.05 10.69
C ALA A 52 -11.55 -6.85 10.65
N LEU A 53 -11.17 -5.76 9.97
CA LEU A 53 -12.04 -4.60 9.77
C LEU A 53 -13.29 -4.96 8.96
N SER A 54 -13.11 -5.72 7.87
CA SER A 54 -14.21 -6.19 7.04
C SER A 54 -15.22 -7.05 7.84
N ARG A 55 -14.73 -7.91 8.74
CA ARG A 55 -15.57 -8.69 9.67
C ARG A 55 -16.23 -7.83 10.74
N ALA A 56 -15.51 -6.86 11.31
CA ALA A 56 -16.04 -5.98 12.35
C ALA A 56 -17.24 -5.14 11.85
N ILE A 57 -17.20 -4.71 10.59
CA ILE A 57 -18.29 -3.92 9.97
C ILE A 57 -19.37 -4.84 9.36
N GLY A 58 -18.97 -5.93 8.71
CA GLY A 58 -19.87 -6.81 7.94
C GLY A 58 -20.52 -7.95 8.73
N GLY A 59 -20.11 -8.19 9.98
CA GLY A 59 -20.59 -9.31 10.80
C GLY A 59 -20.40 -10.66 10.10
N ALA A 60 -21.44 -11.50 10.11
CA ALA A 60 -21.43 -12.81 9.42
C ALA A 60 -21.24 -12.70 7.90
N GLY A 61 -21.42 -11.51 7.30
CA GLY A 61 -21.20 -11.25 5.88
C GLY A 61 -19.84 -10.65 5.54
N GLY A 62 -18.97 -10.42 6.53
CA GLY A 62 -17.62 -9.90 6.32
C GLY A 62 -16.78 -10.84 5.45
N ARG A 63 -16.12 -10.29 4.43
CA ARG A 63 -15.31 -11.05 3.47
C ARG A 63 -13.84 -10.68 3.56
N PRO A 64 -12.91 -11.57 3.17
CA PRO A 64 -11.51 -11.19 3.00
C PRO A 64 -11.39 -9.96 2.09
N ALA A 65 -10.56 -8.99 2.49
CA ALA A 65 -10.54 -7.68 1.86
C ALA A 65 -9.10 -7.15 1.72
N VAL A 66 -8.83 -6.56 0.56
CA VAL A 66 -7.59 -5.87 0.21
C VAL A 66 -7.95 -4.60 -0.53
N GLY A 67 -7.16 -3.55 -0.32
CA GLY A 67 -7.43 -2.23 -0.85
C GLY A 67 -6.33 -1.24 -0.46
N GLY A 68 -6.45 -0.02 -0.96
CA GLY A 68 -5.46 1.02 -0.72
C GLY A 68 -5.96 2.40 -1.14
N VAL A 69 -5.14 3.39 -0.85
CA VAL A 69 -5.37 4.79 -1.18
C VAL A 69 -4.33 5.24 -2.19
N LEU A 70 -4.77 6.02 -3.17
CA LEU A 70 -3.90 6.80 -4.05
C LEU A 70 -3.95 8.25 -3.59
N ARG A 71 -2.86 8.99 -3.76
CA ARG A 71 -2.78 10.44 -3.47
C ARG A 71 -2.65 11.24 -4.78
N PRO A 72 -3.75 11.48 -5.51
CA PRO A 72 -3.71 12.12 -6.82
C PRO A 72 -2.98 13.47 -6.84
N GLY A 73 -3.10 14.28 -5.79
CA GLY A 73 -2.40 15.56 -5.69
C GLY A 73 -0.87 15.41 -5.76
N LEU A 74 -0.31 14.41 -5.07
CA LEU A 74 1.13 14.12 -5.14
C LEU A 74 1.52 13.55 -6.51
N MET A 75 0.70 12.67 -7.07
CA MET A 75 0.93 12.09 -8.40
C MET A 75 0.96 13.16 -9.49
N LEU A 76 0.04 14.14 -9.42
CA LEU A 76 0.02 15.29 -10.33
C LEU A 76 1.27 16.16 -10.16
N SER A 77 1.69 16.45 -8.92
CA SER A 77 2.91 17.20 -8.67
C SER A 77 4.14 16.52 -9.28
N LEU A 78 4.27 15.19 -9.11
CA LEU A 78 5.39 14.41 -9.67
C LEU A 78 5.35 14.34 -11.19
N GLY A 79 4.16 14.17 -11.78
CA GLY A 79 3.99 14.14 -13.24
C GLY A 79 4.33 15.48 -13.92
N ASN A 80 4.18 16.60 -13.20
CA ASN A 80 4.57 17.92 -13.69
C ASN A 80 6.06 18.24 -13.50
N GLU A 81 6.78 17.44 -12.70
CA GLU A 81 8.24 17.56 -12.50
C GLU A 81 9.05 16.74 -13.53
N SER A 82 8.38 15.91 -14.34
CA SER A 82 8.98 14.95 -15.28
C SER A 82 9.17 15.50 -16.69
#